data_AF-A0A7S3CMR1-F1
#
_entry.id   AF-A0A7S3CMR1-F1
#
_cell.length_a   1.000
_cell.length_b   1.000
_cell.length_c   1.000
_cell.angle_alpha   90.00
_cell.angle_beta   90.00
_cell.angle_gamma   90.00
#
_symmetry.space_group_name_H-M   'P 1'
#
loop_
_entity.id
_entity.type
_entity.pdbx_description
1 polymer ?
#
loop_
_entity_poly.entity_id
_entity_poly.type
_entity_poly.pdbx_seq_one_letter_code
_entity_poly.pdbx_strand_id
1 'polypeptide(L)'
;MNQSQRDQVNSARAVVIKFNQEKELNDLEVTVMQELNKNKVRGFPILLDSGVASFPGDNHPLKKFHGKHYIVQEKYGISLKDIVNLRSPMEDGASGYEHNRIRMDRVDLFKVGIQLIKIVEQLHRLGYVHLDIKPDNILVG
;
A
#
# COMPACT_ATOMS: atom_id res chain seq x y z
N MET A 1 19.24 26.64 19.35
CA MET A 1 18.72 25.56 18.48
C MET A 1 17.82 26.20 17.43
N ASN A 2 18.25 26.21 16.17
CA ASN A 2 17.47 26.83 15.08
C ASN A 2 16.35 25.90 14.62
N GLN A 3 15.25 26.49 14.17
CA GLN A 3 14.04 25.83 13.69
C GLN A 3 14.32 24.87 12.52
N SER A 4 15.34 25.17 11.71
CA SER A 4 15.85 24.31 10.63
C SER A 4 16.50 22.99 11.08
N GLN A 5 16.95 22.91 12.35
CA GLN A 5 17.46 21.66 12.95
C GLN A 5 16.34 20.84 13.60
N ARG A 6 15.16 21.44 13.86
CA ARG A 6 13.97 20.72 14.34
C ARG A 6 13.24 20.00 13.20
N ASP A 7 13.26 20.55 11.98
CA ASP A 7 12.62 19.95 10.81
C ASP A 7 13.38 18.74 10.22
N GLN A 8 14.66 18.55 10.60
CA GLN A 8 15.45 17.38 10.21
C GLN A 8 15.28 16.17 11.13
N VAL A 9 14.57 16.33 12.26
CA VAL A 9 14.32 15.26 13.22
C VAL A 9 12.85 14.85 13.10
N ASN A 10 12.60 13.68 12.50
CA ASN A 10 11.31 12.99 12.36
C ASN A 10 10.32 13.41 11.25
N SER A 11 10.70 13.14 10.00
CA SER A 11 9.71 12.61 9.03
C SER A 11 10.05 11.14 8.77
N ALA A 12 9.83 10.28 9.77
CA ALA A 12 9.87 8.84 9.51
C ALA A 12 8.73 8.52 8.54
N ARG A 13 9.06 8.22 7.29
CA ARG A 13 8.07 7.76 6.31
C ARG A 13 7.43 6.49 6.83
N ALA A 14 6.10 6.49 6.95
CA ALA A 14 5.37 5.32 7.37
C ALA A 14 5.51 4.20 6.31
N VAL A 15 5.69 2.97 6.78
CA VAL A 15 5.87 1.78 5.92
C VAL A 15 4.83 0.72 6.27
N VAL A 16 4.64 -0.20 5.34
CA VAL A 16 3.88 -1.44 5.53
C VAL A 16 4.84 -2.61 5.40
N ILE A 17 4.72 -3.57 6.32
CA ILE A 17 5.45 -4.85 6.27
C ILE A 17 4.44 -5.95 5.95
N LYS A 18 4.56 -6.53 4.77
CA LYS A 18 3.78 -7.69 4.33
C LYS A 18 4.56 -8.95 4.65
N PHE A 19 3.98 -9.86 5.44
CA PHE A 19 4.56 -11.17 5.70
C PHE A 19 3.90 -12.22 4.81
N ASN A 20 4.71 -12.88 3.98
CA ASN A 20 4.27 -13.89 3.03
C ASN A 20 4.60 -15.29 3.57
N GLN A 21 3.71 -16.26 3.29
CA GLN A 21 3.92 -17.66 3.69
C GLN A 21 4.65 -18.47 2.62
N GLU A 22 4.38 -18.18 1.34
CA GLU A 22 4.95 -18.87 0.20
C GLU A 22 6.16 -18.10 -0.32
N LYS A 23 7.32 -18.77 -0.34
CA LYS A 23 8.58 -18.16 -0.76
C LYS A 23 8.56 -17.77 -2.23
N GLU A 24 8.03 -18.64 -3.09
CA GLU A 24 7.99 -18.44 -4.54
C GLU A 24 7.17 -17.20 -4.92
N LEU A 25 6.01 -17.01 -4.28
CA LEU A 25 5.19 -15.82 -4.49
C LEU A 25 5.87 -14.55 -3.97
N ASN A 26 6.54 -14.64 -2.82
CA ASN A 26 7.30 -13.52 -2.28
C ASN A 26 8.43 -13.10 -3.22
N ASP A 27 9.21 -14.06 -3.71
CA ASP A 27 10.34 -13.80 -4.58
C ASP A 27 9.90 -13.21 -5.92
N LEU A 28 8.77 -13.68 -6.46
CA LEU A 28 8.17 -13.11 -7.67
C LEU A 28 7.72 -11.65 -7.44
N GLU A 29 7.03 -11.37 -6.33
CA GLU A 29 6.58 -10.02 -5.99
C GLU A 29 7.77 -9.06 -5.80
N VAL A 30 8.80 -9.49 -5.06
CA VAL A 30 10.05 -8.72 -4.90
C VAL A 30 10.70 -8.43 -6.24
N THR A 31 10.81 -9.44 -7.12
CA THR A 31 11.43 -9.28 -8.45
C THR A 31 10.68 -8.24 -9.28
N VAL A 32 9.35 -8.33 -9.34
CA VAL A 32 8.52 -7.36 -10.06
C VAL A 32 8.69 -5.97 -9.47
N MET A 33 8.61 -5.80 -8.15
CA MET A 33 8.75 -4.49 -7.51
C MET A 33 10.16 -3.89 -7.69
N GLN A 34 11.21 -4.70 -7.69
CA GLN A 34 12.57 -4.24 -8.00
C GLN A 34 12.65 -3.67 -9.42
N GLU A 35 12.07 -4.35 -10.41
CA GLU A 35 12.06 -3.87 -11.80
C GLU A 35 11.21 -2.60 -11.94
N LEU A 36 10.06 -2.51 -11.25
CA LEU A 36 9.24 -1.29 -11.21
C LEU A 36 10.02 -0.10 -10.61
N ASN A 37 10.72 -0.31 -9.49
CA ASN A 37 11.57 0.70 -8.83
C ASN A 37 12.68 1.18 -9.77
N LYS A 38 13.39 0.25 -10.40
CA LYS A 38 14.49 0.53 -11.33
C LYS A 38 14.02 1.37 -12.53
N ASN A 39 12.85 1.06 -13.07
CA ASN A 39 12.23 1.80 -14.17
C ASN A 39 11.44 3.04 -13.71
N LYS A 40 11.42 3.33 -12.39
CA LYS A 40 10.72 4.47 -11.79
C LYS A 40 9.24 4.54 -12.18
N VAL A 41 8.60 3.38 -12.30
CA VAL A 41 7.18 3.29 -12.65
C VAL A 41 6.35 3.88 -11.51
N ARG A 42 5.47 4.83 -11.84
CA ARG A 42 4.59 5.46 -10.86
C ARG A 42 3.28 4.67 -10.73
N GLY A 43 2.64 4.81 -9.58
CA GLY A 43 1.35 4.18 -9.29
C GLY A 43 1.43 2.76 -8.75
N PHE A 44 2.63 2.31 -8.37
CA PHE A 44 2.86 1.08 -7.61
C PHE A 44 3.65 1.41 -6.34
N PRO A 45 3.50 0.62 -5.26
CA PRO A 45 4.30 0.77 -4.05
C PRO A 45 5.79 0.62 -4.33
N ILE A 46 6.59 1.52 -3.73
CA ILE A 46 8.04 1.40 -3.78
C ILE A 46 8.49 0.30 -2.82
N LEU A 47 9.26 -0.66 -3.33
CA LEU A 47 9.98 -1.64 -2.49
C LEU A 47 11.11 -0.93 -1.73
N LEU A 48 11.09 -1.04 -0.41
CA LEU A 48 12.09 -0.44 0.48
C LEU A 48 13.08 -1.49 0.99
N ASP A 49 12.58 -2.68 1.36
CA ASP A 49 13.38 -3.79 1.86
C ASP A 49 12.64 -5.12 1.71
N SER A 50 13.35 -6.25 1.76
CA SER A 50 12.76 -7.59 1.77
C SER A 50 13.72 -8.60 2.37
N GLY A 51 13.20 -9.64 3.00
CA GLY A 51 14.06 -10.69 3.54
C GLY A 51 13.29 -11.75 4.32
N VAL A 52 13.99 -12.41 5.24
CA VAL A 52 13.43 -13.38 6.17
C VAL A 52 13.47 -12.80 7.58
N ALA A 53 12.33 -12.77 8.26
CA ALA A 53 12.21 -12.11 9.54
C ALA A 53 12.92 -12.90 10.64
N SER A 54 13.82 -12.22 11.36
CA SER A 54 14.51 -12.76 12.53
C SER A 54 14.25 -11.89 13.75
N PHE A 55 13.94 -12.52 14.89
CA PHE A 55 13.58 -11.83 16.12
C PHE A 55 14.32 -12.45 17.30
N PRO A 56 15.14 -11.67 18.03
CA PRO A 56 15.86 -12.17 19.19
C PRO A 56 14.93 -12.35 20.39
N GLY A 57 15.15 -13.43 21.14
CA GLY A 57 14.40 -13.75 22.36
C GLY A 57 13.06 -14.45 22.09
N ASP A 58 12.62 -15.23 23.09
CA ASP A 58 11.40 -16.04 22.98
C ASP A 58 10.12 -15.22 23.21
N ASN A 59 10.23 -14.11 23.95
CA ASN A 59 9.12 -13.23 24.30
C ASN A 59 8.92 -12.06 23.31
N HIS A 60 9.50 -12.12 22.11
CA HIS A 60 9.34 -11.04 21.13
C HIS A 60 7.89 -10.99 20.61
N PRO A 61 7.21 -9.82 20.60
CA PRO A 61 5.80 -9.71 20.21
C PRO A 61 5.52 -10.15 18.75
N LEU A 62 6.55 -10.12 17.90
CA LEU A 62 6.50 -10.54 16.50
C LEU A 62 7.09 -11.94 16.26
N LYS A 63 7.38 -12.73 17.29
CA LYS A 63 8.00 -14.07 17.16
C LYS A 63 7.20 -15.00 16.24
N LYS A 64 5.88 -14.85 16.18
CA LYS A 64 4.98 -15.59 15.25
C LYS A 64 5.30 -15.39 13.76
N PHE A 65 6.09 -14.38 13.41
CA PHE A 65 6.56 -14.12 12.05
C PHE A 65 8.01 -14.55 11.83
N HIS A 66 8.68 -15.11 12.84
CA HIS A 66 10.05 -15.60 12.70
C HIS A 66 10.15 -16.65 11.58
N GLY A 67 11.16 -16.51 10.73
CA GLY A 67 11.35 -17.38 9.56
C GLY A 67 10.41 -17.10 8.38
N LYS A 68 9.45 -16.17 8.50
CA LYS A 68 8.58 -15.79 7.37
C LYS A 68 9.28 -14.78 6.47
N HIS A 69 9.00 -14.90 5.17
CA HIS A 69 9.42 -13.91 4.20
C HIS A 69 8.63 -12.61 4.38
N TYR A 70 9.29 -11.47 4.16
CA TYR A 70 8.65 -10.17 4.26
C TYR A 70 9.05 -9.23 3.12
N ILE A 71 8.15 -8.29 2.86
CA ILE A 71 8.33 -7.16 1.96
C ILE A 71 7.99 -5.88 2.73
N VAL A 72 8.89 -4.90 2.70
CA VAL A 72 8.69 -3.56 3.25
C VAL A 72 8.45 -2.60 2.09
N GLN A 73 7.34 -1.86 2.17
CA GLN A 73 6.94 -0.91 1.13
C GLN A 73 6.37 0.37 1.72
N GLU A 74 6.25 1.41 0.89
CA GLU A 74 5.58 2.65 1.28
C GLU A 74 4.13 2.41 1.75
N LYS A 75 3.73 3.11 2.80
CA LYS A 75 2.35 3.07 3.28
C LYS A 75 1.49 4.04 2.49
N TYR A 76 0.41 3.52 1.90
CA TYR A 76 -0.67 4.32 1.31
C TYR A 76 -1.88 4.38 2.26
N GLY A 77 -2.85 5.22 1.92
CA GLY A 77 -4.10 5.36 2.64
C GLY A 77 -5.08 4.21 2.40
N ILE A 78 -6.37 4.53 2.53
CA ILE A 78 -7.46 3.56 2.43
C ILE A 78 -7.61 2.99 1.01
N SER A 79 -8.18 1.79 0.91
CA SER A 79 -8.47 1.17 -0.38
C SER A 79 -9.69 1.80 -1.05
N LEU A 80 -9.80 1.64 -2.37
CA LEU A 80 -10.96 2.09 -3.12
C LEU A 80 -12.23 1.33 -2.68
N LYS A 81 -12.10 0.05 -2.27
CA LYS A 81 -13.20 -0.71 -1.66
C LYS A 81 -13.73 -0.02 -0.41
N ASP A 82 -12.85 0.39 0.50
CA ASP A 82 -13.24 1.06 1.74
C ASP A 82 -13.93 2.40 1.45
N ILE A 83 -13.42 3.17 0.49
CA ILE A 83 -14.06 4.43 0.04
C ILE A 83 -15.48 4.18 -0.47
N VAL A 84 -15.69 3.10 -1.23
CA VAL A 84 -17.02 2.75 -1.73
C VAL A 84 -17.94 2.29 -0.60
N ASN A 85 -17.45 1.46 0.32
CA ASN A 85 -18.23 0.94 1.45
C ASN A 85 -18.65 2.02 2.46
N LEU A 86 -17.82 3.05 2.65
CA LEU A 86 -18.17 4.22 3.47
C LEU A 86 -19.34 5.05 2.91
N ARG A 87 -19.79 4.76 1.68
CA ARG A 87 -21.00 5.37 1.10
C ARG A 87 -22.28 4.62 1.39
N SER A 88 -22.21 3.36 1.81
CA SER A 88 -23.41 2.61 2.15
C SER A 88 -24.11 3.33 3.30
N PRO A 89 -25.39 3.71 3.17
CA PRO A 89 -26.12 4.32 4.27
C PRO A 89 -26.04 3.38 5.47
N MET A 90 -25.67 3.91 6.64
CA MET A 90 -25.86 3.19 7.90
C MET A 90 -27.33 2.78 7.96
N GLU A 91 -27.60 1.49 7.95
CA GLU A 91 -28.82 0.98 8.54
C GLU A 91 -28.73 1.34 10.03
N ASP A 92 -29.73 2.08 10.50
CA ASP A 92 -30.06 2.37 11.89
C ASP A 92 -29.21 3.42 12.65
N GLY A 93 -29.68 4.67 12.56
CA GLY A 93 -30.23 5.40 13.72
C GLY A 93 -29.35 5.78 14.93
N ALA A 94 -28.05 5.49 14.96
CA ALA A 94 -27.20 5.81 16.10
C ALA A 94 -26.31 7.06 15.86
N SER A 95 -26.33 7.92 16.87
CA SER A 95 -25.82 9.30 16.92
C SER A 95 -24.30 9.45 16.91
N GLY A 96 -23.83 10.63 16.47
CA GLY A 96 -22.92 11.41 17.31
C GLY A 96 -21.47 11.64 16.89
N TYR A 97 -21.00 11.12 15.76
CA TYR A 97 -19.65 11.46 15.27
C TYR A 97 -19.71 11.88 13.80
N GLU A 98 -19.44 13.16 13.54
CA GLU A 98 -19.18 13.72 12.21
C GLU A 98 -17.99 12.99 11.57
N HIS A 99 -18.23 11.83 10.99
CA HIS A 99 -17.28 11.20 10.11
C HIS A 99 -17.25 12.04 8.85
N ASN A 100 -16.11 12.70 8.64
CA ASN A 100 -15.78 13.43 7.43
C ASN A 100 -15.92 12.46 6.24
N ARG A 101 -17.11 12.40 5.63
CA ARG A 101 -17.44 11.43 4.59
C ARG A 101 -16.54 11.72 3.39
N ILE A 102 -15.57 10.85 3.12
CA ILE A 102 -14.84 10.86 1.85
C ILE A 102 -15.85 10.47 0.77
N ARG A 103 -16.48 11.48 0.16
CA ARG A 103 -17.47 11.32 -0.90
C ARG A 103 -16.78 11.57 -2.22
N MET A 104 -16.35 10.50 -2.88
CA MET A 104 -15.82 10.57 -4.24
C MET A 104 -16.99 10.83 -5.21
N ASP A 105 -16.95 11.89 -6.02
CA ASP A 105 -18.02 12.15 -6.98
C ASP A 105 -17.78 11.42 -8.32
N ARG A 106 -18.60 11.70 -9.34
CA ARG A 106 -18.40 11.10 -10.68
C ARG A 106 -17.10 11.56 -11.32
N VAL A 107 -16.70 12.81 -11.10
CA VAL A 107 -15.47 13.38 -11.65
C VAL A 107 -14.26 12.68 -11.04
N ASP A 108 -14.28 12.44 -9.74
CA ASP A 108 -13.22 11.70 -9.04
C ASP A 108 -13.12 10.25 -9.51
N LEU A 109 -14.26 9.59 -9.77
CA LEU A 109 -14.26 8.25 -10.36
C LEU A 109 -13.58 8.23 -11.74
N PHE A 110 -13.88 9.22 -12.60
CA PHE A 110 -13.20 9.34 -13.90
C PHE A 110 -11.69 9.61 -13.75
N LYS A 111 -11.29 10.45 -12.79
CA LYS A 111 -9.87 10.69 -12.50
C LYS A 111 -9.14 9.41 -12.06
N VAL A 112 -9.77 8.60 -11.21
CA VAL A 112 -9.23 7.29 -10.80
C VAL A 112 -9.12 6.37 -12.00
N GLY A 113 -10.17 6.26 -12.82
CA GLY A 113 -10.16 5.43 -14.04
C GLY A 113 -9.05 5.81 -15.01
N ILE A 114 -8.87 7.10 -15.29
CA ILE A 114 -7.80 7.60 -16.16
C ILE A 114 -6.41 7.27 -15.57
N GLN A 115 -6.22 7.42 -14.27
CA GLN A 115 -4.96 7.08 -13.61
C GLN A 115 -4.68 5.58 -13.69
N LEU A 116 -5.66 4.73 -13.40
CA LEU A 116 -5.52 3.27 -13.49
C LEU A 116 -5.12 2.82 -14.89
N ILE A 117 -5.76 3.35 -15.94
CA ILE A 117 -5.41 3.02 -17.34
C ILE A 117 -3.95 3.37 -17.62
N LYS A 118 -3.48 4.56 -17.21
CA LYS A 118 -2.08 4.99 -17.40
C LYS A 118 -1.08 4.13 -16.62
N ILE A 119 -1.45 3.67 -15.43
CA ILE A 119 -0.62 2.80 -14.59
C ILE A 119 -0.49 1.41 -15.25
N VAL A 120 -1.60 0.84 -15.70
CA VAL A 120 -1.64 -0.44 -16.40
C VAL A 120 -0.86 -0.38 -17.72
N GLU A 121 -1.02 0.69 -18.48
CA GLU A 121 -0.25 0.90 -19.72
C GLU A 121 1.26 0.88 -19.47
N GLN A 122 1.74 1.56 -18.42
CA GLN A 122 3.16 1.56 -18.05
C GLN A 122 3.63 0.15 -17.64
N LEU A 123 2.83 -0.57 -16.85
CA LEU A 123 3.15 -1.94 -16.46
C LEU A 123 3.28 -2.87 -17.68
N HIS A 124 2.33 -2.77 -18.62
CA HIS A 124 2.31 -3.59 -19.83
C HIS A 124 3.49 -3.29 -20.76
N ARG A 125 3.97 -2.04 -20.83
CA ARG A 125 5.18 -1.68 -21.59
C ARG A 125 6.45 -2.39 -21.07
N LEU A 126 6.46 -2.81 -19.81
CA LEU A 126 7.54 -3.62 -19.23
C LEU A 126 7.34 -5.13 -19.42
N GLY A 127 6.24 -5.55 -20.06
CA GLY A 127 5.92 -6.97 -20.29
C GLY A 127 5.23 -7.67 -19.11
N TYR A 128 4.80 -6.93 -18.09
CA TYR A 128 4.10 -7.49 -16.93
C TYR A 128 2.59 -7.38 -17.06
N VAL A 129 1.87 -8.32 -16.46
CA VAL A 129 0.42 -8.29 -16.25
C VAL A 129 0.16 -8.41 -14.76
N HIS A 130 -0.70 -7.54 -14.18
CA HIS A 130 -0.93 -7.53 -12.73
C HIS A 130 -1.74 -8.74 -12.24
N LEU A 131 -2.72 -9.21 -13.03
CA LEU A 131 -3.58 -10.37 -12.74
C LEU A 131 -4.56 -10.25 -11.55
N ASP A 132 -4.49 -9.19 -10.74
CA ASP A 132 -5.35 -9.01 -9.55
C ASP A 132 -5.75 -7.54 -9.34
N ILE A 133 -6.16 -6.87 -10.41
CA ILE A 133 -6.69 -5.50 -10.33
C ILE A 133 -8.13 -5.56 -9.82
N LYS A 134 -8.32 -5.12 -8.56
CA LYS A 134 -9.62 -5.03 -7.89
C LYS A 134 -9.61 -3.87 -6.88
N PRO A 135 -10.78 -3.37 -6.43
CA PRO A 135 -10.86 -2.23 -5.53
C PRO A 135 -10.05 -2.37 -4.22
N ASP A 136 -9.88 -3.58 -3.70
CA ASP A 136 -9.08 -3.89 -2.51
C ASP A 136 -7.58 -3.57 -2.70
N ASN A 137 -7.07 -3.74 -3.93
CA ASN A 137 -5.65 -3.56 -4.26
C ASN A 137 -5.33 -2.18 -4.82
N ILE A 138 -6.29 -1.25 -4.81
CA ILE A 138 -6.12 0.13 -5.26
C ILE A 138 -6.15 1.01 -4.01
N LEU A 139 -5.00 1.54 -3.63
CA LEU A 139 -4.84 2.40 -2.46
C LEU A 139 -4.75 3.87 -2.89
N VAL A 140 -5.28 4.77 -2.07
CA VAL A 140 -5.20 6.22 -2.31
C VAL A 140 -4.12 6.83 -1.42
N GLY A 141 -3.24 7.66 -1.98
CA GLY A 141 -2.18 8.36 -1.24
C GLY A 141 -1.56 9.49 -2.04
#